data_AF-A0A8X6G677-F1
#
_entry.id   AF-A0A8X6G677-F1
#
_cell.length_a   1.000
_cell.length_b   1.000
_cell.length_c   1.000
_cell.angle_alpha   90.00
_cell.angle_beta   90.00
_cell.angle_gamma   90.00
#
_symmetry.space_group_name_H-M   'P 1'
#
loop_
_entity.id
_entity.type
_entity.pdbx_description
1 polymer ?
#
loop_
_entity_poly.entity_id
_entity_poly.type
_entity_poly.pdbx_seq_one_letter_code
_entity_poly.pdbx_strand_id
1 'polypeptide(L)'
;MVGPQLQTDLTTLLLRFRMHKIAITADIEKMYRQITLHDSDFQRIVWRNSPFEPIQDFRLTRIAYGTASAPYLAIKCLQQLALNESNNFPLASKAALKDFYVDDLMSGANSLSEALELQNQLTQMVSSAGLVLRKWASNCSKLLNSIDSDMRLSSTSLNIDNDDTVKTLVGRKGTPTNIKLEWEQLANDVQFVKDIKIPRFLLVDSDNLFHLFGFSDASEKAYVAAIYCRSVSDTGKINVQLIIAKTRVAPLKTVSLPRLELCGALLLVKLMDFTCKALNYPISQAQFYTDSTIVLSWIGSHASRWKTFVANRVAKIQTLSSATQWHHISGSANPADIATRGVSSSTLLTSIWFCVPKFLHETFPFQTDSFVPTLNDALPEERYCTLQSIIVPNHLPDESGSRKLNCIWLPSFEVR
;
A
#
# COMPACT_ATOMS: atom_id res chain seq x y z
N MET A 1 26.22 -0.66 -16.01
CA MET A 1 25.77 0.45 -15.15
C MET A 1 24.27 0.27 -14.91
N VAL A 2 23.77 0.41 -13.69
CA VAL A 2 22.34 0.26 -13.38
C VAL A 2 21.65 1.59 -13.63
N GLY A 3 20.61 1.62 -14.48
CA GLY A 3 19.80 2.83 -14.69
C GLY A 3 18.91 3.13 -13.48
N PRO A 4 18.39 4.36 -13.33
CA PRO A 4 17.45 4.67 -12.26
C PRO A 4 16.19 3.79 -12.36
N GLN A 5 15.53 3.53 -11.23
CA GLN A 5 14.29 2.77 -11.22
C GLN A 5 13.18 3.57 -11.90
N LEU A 6 12.74 3.12 -13.08
CA LEU A 6 11.62 3.71 -13.83
C LEU A 6 10.28 3.01 -13.54
N GLN A 7 10.31 1.90 -12.81
CA GLN A 7 9.11 1.11 -12.51
C GLN A 7 8.19 1.88 -11.57
N THR A 8 6.92 1.97 -11.96
CA THR A 8 5.86 2.41 -11.05
C THR A 8 5.69 1.39 -9.94
N ASP A 9 5.37 1.86 -8.74
CA ASP A 9 5.00 0.99 -7.63
C ASP A 9 3.79 0.12 -8.00
N LEU A 10 3.95 -1.20 -7.87
CA LEU A 10 2.92 -2.18 -8.23
C LEU A 10 1.61 -1.96 -7.46
N THR A 11 1.70 -1.52 -6.20
CA THR A 11 0.50 -1.25 -5.39
C THR A 11 -0.31 -0.10 -5.99
N THR A 12 0.35 0.96 -6.45
CA THR A 12 -0.30 2.09 -7.14
C THR A 12 -1.01 1.65 -8.41
N LEU A 13 -0.37 0.77 -9.18
CA LEU A 13 -0.92 0.22 -10.41
C LEU A 13 -2.17 -0.65 -10.14
N LEU A 14 -2.09 -1.55 -9.17
CA LEU A 14 -3.23 -2.38 -8.74
C LEU A 14 -4.41 -1.55 -8.23
N LEU A 15 -4.14 -0.47 -7.47
CA LEU A 15 -5.18 0.43 -6.97
C LEU A 15 -5.96 1.10 -8.10
N ARG A 16 -5.26 1.61 -9.13
CA ARG A 16 -5.93 2.20 -10.29
C ARG A 16 -6.63 1.17 -11.17
N PHE A 17 -6.03 -0.01 -11.33
CA PHE A 17 -6.65 -1.12 -12.06
C PHE A 17 -8.02 -1.52 -11.47
N ARG A 18 -8.17 -1.40 -10.14
CA ARG A 18 -9.43 -1.61 -9.43
C ARG A 18 -10.48 -0.51 -9.67
N MET A 19 -10.13 0.63 -10.25
CA MET A 19 -11.06 1.73 -10.57
C MET A 19 -11.79 1.55 -11.91
N HIS A 20 -11.33 0.67 -12.80
CA HIS A 20 -11.93 0.52 -14.13
C HIS A 20 -13.15 -0.41 -14.10
N LYS A 21 -14.28 -0.02 -14.66
CA LYS A 21 -15.45 -0.91 -14.78
C LYS A 21 -15.14 -2.12 -15.69
N ILE A 22 -14.50 -1.85 -16.83
CA ILE A 22 -13.99 -2.85 -17.76
C ILE A 22 -12.48 -2.89 -17.61
N ALA A 23 -11.96 -3.98 -17.08
CA ALA A 23 -10.54 -4.22 -16.90
C ALA A 23 -9.97 -4.93 -18.13
N ILE A 24 -8.73 -4.60 -18.48
CA ILE A 24 -7.98 -5.23 -19.55
C ILE A 24 -6.56 -5.51 -19.07
N THR A 25 -6.10 -6.73 -19.32
CA THR A 25 -4.73 -7.15 -19.05
C THR A 25 -4.12 -7.77 -20.30
N ALA A 26 -2.83 -7.56 -20.51
CA ALA A 26 -2.06 -8.15 -21.60
C ALA A 26 -0.58 -8.24 -21.22
N ASP A 27 0.21 -8.91 -22.04
CA ASP A 27 1.64 -9.12 -21.85
C ASP A 27 2.39 -8.79 -23.15
N ILE A 28 3.54 -8.12 -23.08
CA ILE A 28 4.40 -7.92 -24.25
C ILE A 28 5.22 -9.18 -24.49
N GLU A 29 5.01 -9.83 -25.63
CA GLU A 29 5.70 -11.08 -25.95
C GLU A 29 7.23 -10.91 -25.92
N LYS A 30 7.89 -11.59 -24.96
CA LYS A 30 9.37 -11.63 -24.88
C LYS A 30 9.98 -10.21 -24.96
N MET A 31 9.38 -9.24 -24.26
CA MET A 31 9.69 -7.80 -24.34
C MET A 31 11.19 -7.48 -24.57
N TYR A 32 12.08 -8.02 -23.73
CA TYR A 32 13.53 -7.79 -23.83
C TYR A 32 14.14 -8.22 -25.18
N ARG A 33 13.71 -9.36 -25.72
CA ARG A 33 14.25 -9.91 -26.98
C ARG A 33 13.78 -9.13 -28.21
N GLN A 34 12.76 -8.29 -28.08
CA GLN A 34 12.27 -7.48 -29.19
C GLN A 34 13.07 -6.16 -29.36
N ILE A 35 13.93 -5.82 -28.40
CA ILE A 35 14.68 -4.55 -28.40
C ILE A 35 16.14 -4.77 -28.82
N THR A 36 16.57 -4.07 -29.87
CA THR A 36 17.95 -4.11 -30.39
C THR A 36 18.90 -3.33 -29.50
N LEU A 37 20.11 -3.86 -29.34
CA LEU A 37 21.22 -3.17 -28.69
C LEU A 37 22.12 -2.52 -29.74
N HIS A 38 22.57 -1.30 -29.44
CA HIS A 38 23.56 -0.61 -30.27
C HIS A 38 24.95 -1.24 -30.16
N ASP A 39 25.35 -1.64 -28.95
CA ASP A 39 26.63 -2.32 -28.69
C ASP A 39 26.39 -3.71 -28.10
N SER A 40 26.72 -4.73 -28.90
CA SER A 40 26.55 -6.14 -28.55
C SER A 40 27.85 -6.81 -28.10
N ASP A 41 28.98 -6.10 -28.12
CA ASP A 41 30.28 -6.69 -27.79
C ASP A 41 30.41 -7.01 -26.31
N PHE A 42 29.67 -6.31 -25.46
CA PHE A 42 29.56 -6.61 -24.03
C PHE A 42 28.60 -7.78 -23.72
N GLN A 43 27.94 -8.36 -24.72
CA GLN A 43 27.04 -9.51 -24.58
C GLN A 43 27.50 -10.70 -25.43
N ARG A 44 28.82 -10.95 -25.40
CA ARG A 44 29.43 -12.10 -26.07
C ARG A 44 29.25 -13.38 -25.27
N ILE A 45 28.87 -14.43 -25.96
CA ILE A 45 28.83 -15.80 -25.45
C ILE A 45 29.90 -16.59 -26.19
N VAL A 46 30.80 -17.19 -25.44
CA VAL A 46 31.84 -18.06 -25.98
C VAL A 46 31.39 -19.49 -25.75
N TRP A 47 31.26 -20.28 -26.82
CA TRP A 47 30.69 -21.62 -26.74
C TRP A 47 31.45 -22.61 -27.64
N ARG A 48 31.49 -23.86 -27.21
CA ARG A 48 31.90 -25.03 -28.02
C ARG A 48 31.13 -26.25 -27.51
N ASN A 49 30.68 -27.13 -28.41
CA ASN A 49 29.92 -28.32 -28.00
C ASN A 49 30.83 -29.44 -27.49
N SER A 50 32.08 -29.45 -27.94
CA SER A 50 33.08 -30.47 -27.62
C SER A 50 34.45 -29.82 -27.37
N PRO A 51 35.31 -30.39 -26.51
CA PRO A 51 36.68 -29.90 -26.30
C PRO A 51 37.54 -29.88 -27.58
N PHE A 52 37.18 -30.71 -28.57
CA PHE A 52 37.89 -30.84 -29.84
C PHE A 52 37.38 -29.89 -30.94
N GLU A 53 36.26 -29.21 -30.71
CA GLU A 53 35.73 -28.21 -31.64
C GLU A 53 36.38 -26.83 -31.37
N PRO A 54 36.57 -26.00 -32.42
CA PRO A 54 37.01 -24.64 -32.24
C PRO A 54 35.99 -23.84 -31.41
N ILE A 55 36.51 -22.93 -30.60
CA ILE A 55 35.70 -22.01 -29.82
C ILE A 55 34.96 -21.06 -30.79
N GLN A 56 33.64 -20.93 -30.61
CA GLN A 56 32.80 -20.00 -31.35
C GLN A 56 32.43 -18.79 -30.48
N ASP A 57 32.41 -17.60 -31.09
CA ASP A 57 31.94 -16.36 -30.45
C ASP A 57 30.56 -15.95 -31.00
N PHE A 58 29.58 -15.88 -30.11
CA PHE A 58 28.24 -15.40 -30.42
C PHE A 58 28.02 -14.04 -29.78
N ARG A 59 27.29 -13.13 -30.44
CA ARG A 59 26.89 -11.83 -29.90
C ARG A 59 25.38 -11.78 -29.76
N LEU A 60 24.89 -11.45 -28.58
CA LEU A 60 23.48 -11.13 -28.40
C LEU A 60 23.20 -9.71 -28.90
N THR A 61 22.42 -9.60 -29.97
CA THR A 61 22.06 -8.31 -30.60
C THR A 61 20.83 -7.65 -29.95
N ARG A 62 20.23 -8.32 -28.97
CA ARG A 62 19.01 -7.90 -28.27
C ARG A 62 19.26 -7.88 -26.76
N ILE A 63 18.42 -7.18 -26.01
CA ILE A 63 18.57 -7.11 -24.56
C ILE A 63 18.54 -8.51 -23.93
N ALA A 64 19.64 -8.89 -23.28
CA ALA A 64 19.76 -10.15 -22.55
C ALA A 64 19.17 -10.06 -21.12
N TYR A 65 18.52 -11.15 -20.71
CA TYR A 65 18.06 -11.34 -19.33
C TYR A 65 19.24 -11.36 -18.34
N GLY A 66 18.96 -11.01 -17.08
CA GLY A 66 19.95 -11.05 -16.01
C GLY A 66 20.97 -9.91 -16.01
N THR A 67 21.00 -9.07 -17.06
CA THR A 67 21.79 -7.84 -17.04
C THR A 67 21.08 -6.77 -16.21
N ALA A 68 21.82 -6.09 -15.32
CA ALA A 68 21.22 -5.13 -14.39
C ALA A 68 20.59 -3.90 -15.08
N SER A 69 20.97 -3.60 -16.33
CA SER A 69 20.41 -2.52 -17.14
C SER A 69 19.20 -2.93 -17.98
N ALA A 70 18.91 -4.23 -18.15
CA ALA A 70 17.85 -4.70 -19.03
C ALA A 70 16.46 -4.11 -18.69
N PRO A 71 16.00 -4.10 -17.42
CA PRO A 71 14.69 -3.55 -17.08
C PRO A 71 14.58 -2.06 -17.42
N TYR A 72 15.63 -1.28 -17.12
CA TYR A 72 15.67 0.14 -17.44
C TYR A 72 15.53 0.37 -18.95
N LEU A 73 16.35 -0.32 -19.76
CA LEU A 73 16.34 -0.16 -21.21
C LEU A 73 14.98 -0.54 -21.80
N ALA A 74 14.42 -1.67 -21.38
CA ALA A 74 13.14 -2.14 -21.90
C ALA A 74 11.99 -1.17 -21.59
N ILE A 75 11.87 -0.76 -20.32
CA ILE A 75 10.83 0.19 -19.89
C ILE A 75 11.03 1.53 -20.57
N LYS A 76 12.28 2.01 -20.68
CA LYS A 76 12.55 3.32 -21.29
C LYS A 76 12.20 3.34 -22.78
N CYS A 77 12.43 2.25 -23.52
CA CYS A 77 11.98 2.13 -24.90
C CYS A 77 10.46 2.25 -25.02
N LEU A 78 9.70 1.55 -24.18
CA LEU A 78 8.24 1.63 -24.18
C LEU A 78 7.74 3.04 -23.80
N GLN A 79 8.34 3.66 -22.77
CA GLN A 79 8.00 5.03 -22.39
C GLN A 79 8.34 6.04 -23.50
N GLN A 80 9.47 5.86 -24.19
CA GLN A 80 9.85 6.74 -25.29
C GLN A 80 8.91 6.59 -26.49
N LEU A 81 8.50 5.36 -26.80
CA LEU A 81 7.47 5.09 -27.81
C LEU A 81 6.18 5.84 -27.49
N ALA A 82 5.70 5.72 -26.24
CA ALA A 82 4.50 6.42 -25.77
C ALA A 82 4.61 7.95 -25.86
N LEU A 83 5.80 8.52 -25.62
CA LEU A 83 6.02 9.96 -25.78
C LEU A 83 6.03 10.39 -27.24
N ASN A 84 6.61 9.59 -28.13
CA ASN A 84 6.70 9.91 -29.55
C ASN A 84 5.33 9.79 -30.24
N GLU A 85 4.54 8.80 -29.85
CA GLU A 85 3.24 8.49 -30.45
C GLU A 85 2.05 9.13 -29.72
N SER A 86 2.30 10.05 -28.78
CA SER A 86 1.25 10.64 -27.94
C SER A 86 0.14 11.34 -28.72
N ASN A 87 0.46 11.90 -29.88
CA ASN A 87 -0.49 12.60 -30.74
C ASN A 87 -1.34 11.62 -31.58
N ASN A 88 -0.78 10.49 -31.97
CA ASN A 88 -1.46 9.48 -32.79
C ASN A 88 -2.32 8.55 -31.92
N PHE A 89 -1.80 8.17 -30.75
CA PHE A 89 -2.40 7.19 -29.85
C PHE A 89 -2.44 7.72 -28.39
N PRO A 90 -3.27 8.72 -28.09
CA PRO A 90 -3.26 9.40 -26.78
C PRO A 90 -3.66 8.49 -25.61
N LEU A 91 -4.63 7.59 -25.79
CA LEU A 91 -5.08 6.68 -24.73
C LEU A 91 -4.01 5.61 -24.45
N ALA A 92 -3.47 5.02 -25.51
CA ALA A 92 -2.41 4.03 -25.41
C ALA A 92 -1.15 4.62 -24.79
N SER A 93 -0.78 5.85 -25.16
CA SER A 93 0.39 6.53 -24.61
C SER A 93 0.25 6.79 -23.11
N LYS A 94 -0.93 7.22 -22.67
CA LYS A 94 -1.24 7.39 -21.24
C LYS A 94 -1.13 6.06 -20.49
N ALA A 95 -1.68 4.98 -21.05
CA ALA A 95 -1.60 3.64 -20.47
C ALA A 95 -0.15 3.09 -20.49
N ALA A 96 0.61 3.28 -21.55
CA ALA A 96 2.02 2.85 -21.64
C ALA A 96 2.92 3.50 -20.58
N LEU A 97 2.66 4.77 -20.25
CA LEU A 97 3.42 5.49 -19.23
C LEU A 97 3.03 5.12 -17.79
N LYS A 98 1.79 4.68 -17.58
CA LYS A 98 1.22 4.54 -16.24
C LYS A 98 0.89 3.10 -15.86
N ASP A 99 0.37 2.31 -16.78
CA ASP A 99 -0.35 1.06 -16.52
C ASP A 99 0.42 -0.20 -16.90
N PHE A 100 1.70 -0.07 -17.29
CA PHE A 100 2.61 -1.19 -17.42
C PHE A 100 3.43 -1.40 -16.15
N TYR A 101 3.52 -2.66 -15.74
CA TYR A 101 4.51 -3.15 -14.80
C TYR A 101 5.50 -4.04 -15.58
N VAL A 102 6.56 -3.42 -16.10
CA VAL A 102 7.51 -4.07 -17.02
C VAL A 102 6.79 -4.50 -18.31
N ASP A 103 6.55 -5.79 -18.52
CA ASP A 103 5.92 -6.41 -19.68
C ASP A 103 4.39 -6.59 -19.50
N ASP A 104 3.91 -6.60 -18.26
CA ASP A 104 2.49 -6.76 -17.94
C ASP A 104 1.73 -5.43 -18.04
N LEU A 105 0.67 -5.40 -18.84
CA LEU A 105 -0.32 -4.33 -18.89
C LEU A 105 -1.46 -4.63 -17.90
N MET A 106 -1.82 -3.67 -17.07
CA MET A 106 -3.06 -3.68 -16.27
C MET A 106 -3.76 -2.33 -16.36
N SER A 107 -4.72 -2.23 -17.28
CA SER A 107 -5.45 -0.99 -17.54
C SER A 107 -6.95 -1.26 -17.69
N GLY A 108 -7.70 -0.30 -18.22
CA GLY A 108 -9.12 -0.45 -18.45
C GLY A 108 -9.82 0.87 -18.73
N ALA A 109 -11.15 0.79 -18.76
CA ALA A 109 -12.03 1.91 -19.06
C ALA A 109 -13.38 1.77 -18.37
N ASN A 110 -14.19 2.84 -18.43
CA ASN A 110 -15.53 2.85 -17.81
C ASN A 110 -16.64 2.50 -18.80
N SER A 111 -16.36 2.56 -20.11
CA SER A 111 -17.28 2.19 -21.19
C SER A 111 -16.65 1.18 -22.14
N LEU A 112 -17.48 0.39 -22.83
CA LEU A 112 -17.00 -0.60 -23.79
C LEU A 112 -16.32 0.05 -25.00
N SER A 113 -16.83 1.18 -25.48
CA SER A 113 -16.26 1.93 -26.60
C SER A 113 -14.85 2.42 -26.29
N GLU A 114 -14.67 3.05 -25.13
CA GLU A 114 -13.36 3.52 -24.67
C GLU A 114 -12.39 2.36 -24.46
N ALA A 115 -12.87 1.22 -23.93
CA ALA A 115 -12.07 0.02 -23.73
C ALA A 115 -11.56 -0.58 -25.07
N LEU A 116 -12.43 -0.62 -26.09
CA LEU A 116 -12.07 -1.07 -27.43
C LEU A 116 -11.11 -0.11 -28.11
N GLU A 117 -11.34 1.20 -27.98
CA GLU A 117 -10.44 2.22 -28.52
C GLU A 117 -9.04 2.12 -27.89
N LEU A 118 -8.97 1.99 -26.56
CA LEU A 118 -7.72 1.79 -25.83
C LEU A 118 -6.97 0.55 -26.32
N GLN A 119 -7.66 -0.59 -26.46
CA GLN A 119 -7.08 -1.84 -26.97
C GLN A 119 -6.51 -1.66 -28.38
N ASN A 120 -7.27 -1.02 -29.27
CA ASN A 120 -6.86 -0.79 -30.66
C ASN A 120 -5.65 0.14 -30.73
N GLN A 121 -5.69 1.27 -30.02
CA GLN A 121 -4.57 2.20 -29.95
C GLN A 121 -3.32 1.53 -29.37
N LEU A 122 -3.46 0.73 -28.30
CA LEU A 122 -2.32 -0.01 -27.71
C LEU A 122 -1.70 -0.97 -28.72
N THR A 123 -2.53 -1.75 -29.40
CA THR A 123 -2.07 -2.74 -30.39
C THR A 123 -1.35 -2.07 -31.56
N GLN A 124 -1.90 -0.97 -32.09
CA GLN A 124 -1.29 -0.23 -33.21
C GLN A 124 0.02 0.46 -32.77
N MET A 125 0.03 1.11 -31.61
CA MET A 125 1.21 1.80 -31.09
C MET A 125 2.37 0.85 -30.82
N VAL A 126 2.14 -0.29 -30.17
CA VAL A 126 3.23 -1.26 -29.92
C VAL A 126 3.70 -1.93 -31.21
N SER A 127 2.77 -2.16 -32.16
CA SER A 127 3.12 -2.75 -33.47
C SER A 127 3.98 -1.84 -34.33
N SER A 128 3.86 -0.51 -34.22
CA SER A 128 4.73 0.43 -34.93
C SER A 128 6.20 0.32 -34.49
N ALA A 129 6.45 -0.15 -33.27
CA ALA A 129 7.78 -0.47 -32.74
C ALA A 129 8.20 -1.94 -32.94
N GLY A 130 7.39 -2.75 -33.64
CA GLY A 130 7.64 -4.18 -33.81
C GLY A 130 7.39 -5.02 -32.55
N LEU A 131 6.68 -4.47 -31.57
CA LEU A 131 6.27 -5.17 -30.36
C LEU A 131 4.88 -5.82 -30.55
N VAL A 132 4.61 -6.89 -29.81
CA VAL A 132 3.34 -7.63 -29.90
C VAL A 132 2.76 -7.87 -28.52
N LEU A 133 1.50 -7.43 -28.31
CA LEU A 133 0.73 -7.73 -27.10
C LEU A 133 -0.01 -9.07 -27.24
N ARG A 134 0.11 -9.91 -26.22
CA ARG A 134 -0.50 -11.24 -26.13
C ARG A 134 -1.15 -11.45 -24.76
N LYS A 135 -1.71 -12.64 -24.57
CA LYS A 135 -2.37 -13.06 -23.32
C LYS A 135 -3.46 -12.08 -22.87
N TRP A 136 -4.21 -11.54 -23.81
CA TRP A 136 -5.30 -10.62 -23.52
C TRP A 136 -6.36 -11.29 -22.63
N ALA A 137 -6.74 -10.59 -21.57
CA ALA A 137 -7.83 -10.99 -20.69
C ALA A 137 -8.64 -9.75 -20.25
N SER A 138 -9.93 -9.96 -20.00
CA SER A 138 -10.86 -8.91 -19.60
C SER A 138 -12.06 -9.51 -18.87
N ASN A 139 -12.72 -8.70 -18.04
CA ASN A 139 -14.02 -9.04 -17.46
C ASN A 139 -15.20 -8.80 -18.43
N CYS A 140 -14.95 -8.33 -19.66
CA CYS A 140 -15.97 -8.15 -20.69
C CYS A 140 -15.68 -9.04 -21.91
N SER A 141 -16.54 -10.04 -22.16
CA SER A 141 -16.39 -10.97 -23.29
C SER A 141 -16.48 -10.27 -24.66
N LYS A 142 -17.31 -9.24 -24.78
CA LYS A 142 -17.44 -8.45 -26.02
C LYS A 142 -16.10 -7.83 -26.46
N LEU A 143 -15.24 -7.45 -25.51
CA LEU A 143 -13.91 -6.91 -25.77
C LEU A 143 -12.89 -7.98 -26.16
N LEU A 144 -13.09 -9.23 -25.75
CA LEU A 144 -12.21 -10.34 -26.14
C LEU A 144 -12.57 -10.90 -27.51
N ASN A 145 -13.83 -10.78 -27.92
CA ASN A 145 -14.30 -11.29 -29.22
C ASN A 145 -13.63 -10.59 -30.42
N SER A 146 -13.09 -9.38 -30.26
CA SER A 146 -12.31 -8.69 -31.29
C SER A 146 -10.89 -9.23 -31.46
N ILE A 147 -10.41 -10.07 -30.54
CA ILE A 147 -9.04 -10.58 -30.51
C ILE A 147 -9.02 -12.04 -30.97
N ASP A 148 -8.05 -12.43 -31.78
CA ASP A 148 -7.86 -13.84 -32.16
C ASP A 148 -7.64 -14.74 -30.94
N SER A 149 -8.14 -15.98 -30.99
CA SER A 149 -8.07 -16.94 -29.88
C SER A 149 -6.66 -17.13 -29.32
N ASP A 150 -5.66 -17.11 -30.20
CA ASP A 150 -4.26 -17.42 -29.89
C ASP A 150 -3.57 -16.28 -29.12
N MET A 151 -4.15 -15.08 -29.18
CA MET A 151 -3.66 -13.90 -28.47
C MET A 151 -4.33 -13.73 -27.10
N ARG A 152 -5.32 -14.57 -26.75
CA ARG A 152 -6.02 -14.53 -25.46
C ARG A 152 -5.28 -15.36 -24.40
N LEU A 153 -5.49 -15.04 -23.13
CA LEU A 153 -4.93 -15.81 -22.03
C LEU A 153 -5.53 -17.23 -22.01
N SER A 154 -4.70 -18.26 -22.16
CA SER A 154 -5.10 -19.65 -21.93
C SER A 154 -5.22 -19.91 -20.43
N SER A 155 -6.23 -20.68 -20.03
CA SER A 155 -6.73 -20.92 -18.66
C SER A 155 -5.68 -20.76 -17.53
N THR A 156 -5.95 -19.81 -16.63
CA THR A 156 -5.17 -19.50 -15.43
C THR A 156 -5.25 -20.63 -14.40
N SER A 157 -4.33 -21.59 -14.44
CA SER A 157 -4.09 -22.50 -13.33
C SER A 157 -2.89 -21.98 -12.53
N LEU A 158 -3.16 -21.33 -11.40
CA LEU A 158 -2.15 -21.15 -10.36
C LEU A 158 -1.90 -22.53 -9.74
N ASN A 159 -1.00 -23.31 -10.33
CA ASN A 159 -0.45 -24.48 -9.66
C ASN A 159 0.54 -24.01 -8.62
N ILE A 160 0.06 -23.85 -7.39
CA ILE A 160 0.94 -23.79 -6.23
C ILE A 160 1.37 -25.24 -6.00
N ASP A 161 2.56 -25.61 -6.49
CA ASP A 161 3.14 -26.91 -6.16
C ASP A 161 3.44 -26.94 -4.66
N ASN A 162 2.56 -27.63 -3.92
CA ASN A 162 2.64 -27.80 -2.47
C ASN A 162 3.90 -28.55 -2.03
N ASP A 163 4.57 -29.28 -2.93
CA ASP A 163 5.66 -30.18 -2.57
C ASP A 163 7.04 -29.48 -2.46
N ASP A 164 7.25 -28.38 -3.20
CA ASP A 164 8.49 -27.58 -3.17
C ASP A 164 8.45 -26.43 -2.15
N THR A 165 7.27 -25.91 -1.84
CA THR A 165 7.08 -24.82 -0.86
C THR A 165 7.36 -25.28 0.57
N VAL A 166 6.97 -26.50 0.95
CA VAL A 166 7.20 -27.06 2.29
C VAL A 166 8.69 -27.31 2.54
N LYS A 167 9.44 -27.82 1.55
CA LYS A 167 10.89 -28.05 1.69
C LYS A 167 11.70 -26.76 1.85
N THR A 168 11.26 -25.69 1.20
CA THR A 168 11.97 -24.40 1.20
C THR A 168 11.72 -23.61 2.49
N LEU A 169 10.52 -23.72 3.09
CA LEU A 169 10.13 -22.98 4.30
C LEU A 169 10.47 -23.70 5.61
N VAL A 170 10.42 -25.05 5.65
CA VAL A 170 10.56 -25.82 6.91
C VAL A 170 12.02 -26.02 7.35
N GLY A 171 12.98 -25.68 6.48
CA GLY A 171 14.39 -25.73 6.83
C GLY A 171 14.92 -27.15 7.06
N ARG A 172 16.24 -27.29 6.95
CA ARG A 172 17.00 -28.53 7.13
C ARG A 172 16.73 -29.21 8.49
N LYS A 173 16.99 -30.53 8.55
CA LYS A 173 17.08 -31.36 9.77
C LYS A 173 17.44 -30.56 11.03
N GLY A 174 16.52 -30.49 12.01
CA GLY A 174 16.76 -29.87 13.33
C GLY A 174 15.67 -28.95 13.88
N THR A 175 14.57 -28.73 13.17
CA THR A 175 13.48 -27.82 13.61
C THR A 175 12.75 -28.37 14.84
N PRO A 176 12.57 -27.57 15.93
CA PRO A 176 11.79 -27.97 17.10
C PRO A 176 10.36 -28.42 16.74
N THR A 177 9.86 -29.46 17.41
CA THR A 177 8.57 -30.11 17.08
C THR A 177 7.38 -29.14 17.14
N ASN A 178 7.39 -28.17 18.06
CA ASN A 178 6.34 -27.17 18.19
C ASN A 178 6.26 -26.26 16.96
N ILE A 179 7.41 -25.81 16.44
CA ILE A 179 7.47 -24.97 15.24
C ILE A 179 7.01 -25.77 14.02
N LYS A 180 7.42 -27.05 13.93
CA LYS A 180 6.99 -27.93 12.85
C LYS A 180 5.46 -28.06 12.78
N LEU A 181 4.80 -28.25 13.93
CA LEU A 181 3.33 -28.34 13.99
C LEU A 181 2.64 -27.05 13.55
N GLU A 182 3.14 -25.87 13.98
CA GLU A 182 2.60 -24.58 13.56
C GLU A 182 2.72 -24.37 12.04
N TRP A 183 3.86 -24.77 11.44
CA TRP A 183 4.05 -24.71 9.99
C TRP A 183 3.16 -25.68 9.22
N GLU A 184 2.97 -26.90 9.72
CA GLU A 184 2.04 -27.87 9.12
C GLU A 184 0.60 -27.35 9.16
N GLN A 185 0.19 -26.74 10.27
CA GLN A 185 -1.11 -26.08 10.38
C GLN A 185 -1.24 -24.92 9.37
N LEU A 186 -0.22 -24.07 9.25
CA LEU A 186 -0.22 -22.97 8.28
C LEU A 186 -0.27 -23.49 6.84
N ALA A 187 0.51 -24.50 6.49
CA ALA A 187 0.50 -25.10 5.15
C ALA A 187 -0.87 -25.69 4.80
N ASN A 188 -1.50 -26.36 5.77
CA ASN A 188 -2.87 -26.86 5.64
C ASN A 188 -3.91 -25.72 5.58
N ASP A 189 -3.64 -24.56 6.14
CA ASP A 189 -4.56 -23.41 6.07
C ASP A 189 -4.40 -22.64 4.74
N VAL A 190 -3.17 -22.52 4.22
CA VAL A 190 -2.85 -21.82 2.97
C VAL A 190 -3.61 -22.38 1.76
N GLN A 191 -3.96 -23.68 1.77
CA GLN A 191 -4.75 -24.28 0.69
C GLN A 191 -6.13 -23.63 0.49
N PHE A 192 -6.68 -22.98 1.52
CA PHE A 192 -7.97 -22.27 1.48
C PHE A 192 -7.83 -20.83 0.99
N VAL A 193 -6.61 -20.30 0.84
CA VAL A 193 -6.38 -18.93 0.31
C VAL A 193 -6.93 -18.78 -1.11
N LYS A 194 -6.95 -19.86 -1.91
CA LYS A 194 -7.53 -19.86 -3.27
C LYS A 194 -9.04 -19.52 -3.30
N ASP A 195 -9.72 -19.75 -2.19
CA ASP A 195 -11.16 -19.50 -2.02
C ASP A 195 -11.44 -18.04 -1.68
N ILE A 196 -10.43 -17.27 -1.26
CA ILE A 196 -10.54 -15.83 -1.03
C ILE A 196 -10.71 -15.12 -2.38
N LYS A 197 -11.89 -14.53 -2.58
CA LYS A 197 -12.20 -13.68 -3.75
C LYS A 197 -12.34 -12.23 -3.30
N ILE A 198 -11.46 -11.37 -3.81
CA ILE A 198 -11.51 -9.93 -3.56
C ILE A 198 -12.19 -9.26 -4.76
N PRO A 199 -13.31 -8.53 -4.56
CA PRO A 199 -13.93 -7.76 -5.63
C PRO A 199 -12.94 -6.74 -6.20
N ARG A 200 -12.76 -6.79 -7.53
CA ARG A 200 -11.81 -5.90 -8.22
C ARG A 200 -12.34 -4.46 -8.26
N PHE A 201 -13.55 -4.26 -8.77
CA PHE A 201 -14.09 -2.93 -9.09
C PHE A 201 -14.51 -2.16 -7.84
N LEU A 202 -13.96 -0.95 -7.66
CA LEU A 202 -14.19 -0.14 -6.45
C LEU A 202 -15.53 0.60 -6.41
N LEU A 203 -15.96 1.09 -7.57
CA LEU A 203 -17.10 1.99 -7.68
C LEU A 203 -18.43 1.23 -7.83
N VAL A 204 -19.55 1.93 -7.65
CA VAL A 204 -20.86 1.43 -8.07
C VAL A 204 -21.08 1.77 -9.55
N ASP A 205 -21.01 3.06 -9.88
CA ASP A 205 -21.26 3.60 -11.22
C ASP A 205 -20.16 4.62 -11.64
N SER A 206 -20.44 5.59 -12.53
CA SER A 206 -19.47 6.61 -12.98
C SER A 206 -19.30 7.76 -11.98
N ASP A 207 -20.42 8.26 -11.46
CA ASP A 207 -20.47 9.46 -10.62
C ASP A 207 -20.85 9.02 -9.20
N ASN A 208 -19.84 8.84 -8.35
CA ASN A 208 -20.05 8.33 -7.01
C ASN A 208 -19.49 9.29 -5.97
N LEU A 209 -20.21 9.41 -4.84
CA LEU A 209 -19.60 9.89 -3.62
C LEU A 209 -18.65 8.82 -3.09
N PHE A 210 -17.37 9.14 -2.98
CA PHE A 210 -16.32 8.19 -2.63
C PHE A 210 -15.64 8.59 -1.32
N HIS A 211 -15.87 7.80 -0.28
CA HIS A 211 -15.31 8.01 1.06
C HIS A 211 -14.30 6.91 1.38
N LEU A 212 -13.28 7.27 2.15
CA LEU A 212 -12.29 6.34 2.68
C LEU A 212 -12.37 6.26 4.21
N PHE A 213 -12.30 5.03 4.71
CA PHE A 213 -12.36 4.72 6.13
C PHE A 213 -11.16 3.87 6.53
N GLY A 214 -10.31 4.44 7.37
CA GLY A 214 -9.10 3.82 7.85
C GLY A 214 -9.29 3.25 9.25
N PHE A 215 -8.77 2.05 9.50
CA PHE A 215 -8.79 1.39 10.80
C PHE A 215 -7.37 0.98 11.18
N SER A 216 -6.98 1.26 12.42
CA SER A 216 -5.70 0.79 12.97
C SER A 216 -5.90 0.03 14.26
N ASP A 217 -5.03 -0.94 14.48
CA ASP A 217 -4.93 -1.70 15.72
C ASP A 217 -3.47 -2.11 15.96
N ALA A 218 -3.13 -2.46 17.21
CA ALA A 218 -1.85 -3.03 17.57
C ALA A 218 -1.96 -4.09 18.68
N SER A 219 -1.14 -5.12 18.55
CA SER A 219 -0.86 -6.10 19.59
C SER A 219 0.64 -6.12 19.90
N GLU A 220 1.04 -6.89 20.90
CA GLU A 220 2.47 -7.12 21.21
C GLU A 220 3.23 -7.80 20.08
N LYS A 221 2.52 -8.44 19.12
CA LYS A 221 3.13 -9.15 17.98
C LYS A 221 3.24 -8.28 16.73
N ALA A 222 2.25 -7.42 16.47
CA ALA A 222 2.18 -6.64 15.24
C ALA A 222 1.24 -5.44 15.38
N TYR A 223 1.39 -4.45 14.50
CA TYR A 223 0.43 -3.37 14.31
C TYR A 223 -0.02 -3.29 12.86
N VAL A 224 -1.28 -2.91 12.66
CA VAL A 224 -1.99 -3.00 11.38
C VAL A 224 -2.65 -1.68 11.04
N ALA A 225 -2.72 -1.41 9.74
CA ALA A 225 -3.61 -0.41 9.16
C ALA A 225 -4.40 -1.05 8.01
N ALA A 226 -5.72 -0.84 7.98
CA ALA A 226 -6.60 -1.29 6.91
C ALA A 226 -7.47 -0.12 6.42
N ILE A 227 -7.66 -0.01 5.10
CA ILE A 227 -8.46 1.05 4.48
C ILE A 227 -9.56 0.44 3.64
N TYR A 228 -10.77 0.90 3.88
CA TYR A 228 -11.98 0.53 3.18
C TYR A 228 -12.47 1.74 2.37
N CYS A 229 -13.03 1.50 1.18
CA CYS A 229 -13.81 2.52 0.49
C CYS A 229 -15.30 2.30 0.72
N ARG A 230 -16.04 3.39 0.64
CA ARG A 230 -17.48 3.41 0.44
C ARG A 230 -17.79 4.27 -0.77
N SER A 231 -18.32 3.66 -1.82
CA SER A 231 -18.83 4.36 -2.99
C SER A 231 -20.36 4.34 -2.97
N VAL A 232 -20.98 5.49 -3.18
CA VAL A 232 -22.44 5.64 -3.25
C VAL A 232 -22.82 6.22 -4.60
N SER A 233 -23.71 5.55 -5.31
CA SER A 233 -24.31 6.06 -6.55
C SER A 233 -25.42 7.08 -6.26
N ASP A 234 -25.80 7.85 -7.27
CA ASP A 234 -26.96 8.76 -7.20
C ASP A 234 -28.29 8.04 -6.91
N THR A 235 -28.37 6.75 -7.22
CA THR A 235 -29.53 5.89 -6.92
C THR A 235 -29.55 5.38 -5.47
N GLY A 236 -28.56 5.74 -4.65
CA GLY A 236 -28.44 5.34 -3.26
C GLY A 236 -27.85 3.93 -3.07
N LYS A 237 -27.36 3.27 -4.13
CA LYS A 237 -26.69 1.98 -4.01
C LYS A 237 -25.31 2.19 -3.39
N ILE A 238 -25.00 1.41 -2.36
CA ILE A 238 -23.76 1.50 -1.61
C ILE A 238 -22.90 0.27 -1.90
N ASN A 239 -21.62 0.49 -2.16
CA ASN A 239 -20.61 -0.57 -2.22
C ASN A 239 -19.50 -0.24 -1.23
N VAL A 240 -19.17 -1.19 -0.37
CA VAL A 240 -18.12 -1.05 0.65
C VAL A 240 -17.17 -2.24 0.56
N GLN A 241 -15.87 -1.98 0.56
CA GLN A 241 -14.88 -3.04 0.41
C GLN A 241 -13.49 -2.61 0.90
N LEU A 242 -12.67 -3.60 1.24
CA LEU A 242 -11.27 -3.42 1.56
C LEU A 242 -10.48 -2.98 0.30
N ILE A 243 -9.77 -1.87 0.40
CA ILE A 243 -8.89 -1.36 -0.66
C ILE A 243 -7.48 -1.90 -0.46
N ILE A 244 -6.91 -1.65 0.72
CA ILE A 244 -5.52 -1.94 1.03
C ILE A 244 -5.37 -2.12 2.54
N ALA A 245 -4.47 -3.02 2.92
CA ALA A 245 -4.05 -3.18 4.30
C ALA A 245 -2.53 -3.35 4.37
N LYS A 246 -1.96 -3.01 5.53
CA LYS A 246 -0.55 -3.15 5.81
C LYS A 246 -0.33 -3.56 7.26
N THR A 247 0.40 -4.65 7.43
CA THR A 247 0.80 -5.17 8.74
C THR A 247 2.29 -4.98 8.93
N ARG A 248 2.72 -4.66 10.15
CA ARG A 248 4.14 -4.61 10.53
C ARG A 248 4.34 -5.38 11.83
N VAL A 249 5.34 -6.25 11.83
CA VAL A 249 5.77 -6.99 13.02
C VAL A 249 6.26 -5.99 14.08
N ALA A 250 5.88 -6.22 15.33
CA ALA A 250 6.32 -5.41 16.44
C ALA A 250 7.85 -5.53 16.64
N PRO A 251 8.54 -4.47 17.07
CA PRO A 251 9.97 -4.54 17.32
C PRO A 251 10.31 -5.59 18.39
N LEU A 252 11.45 -6.27 18.23
CA LEU A 252 11.96 -7.22 19.24
C LEU A 252 12.25 -6.56 20.59
N LYS A 253 12.62 -5.27 20.57
CA LYS A 253 12.75 -4.49 21.80
C LYS A 253 11.36 -4.16 22.31
N THR A 254 11.10 -4.46 23.58
CA THR A 254 9.81 -4.22 24.22
C THR A 254 9.41 -2.74 24.11
N VAL A 255 8.28 -2.50 23.48
CA VAL A 255 7.62 -1.20 23.38
C VAL A 255 6.26 -1.35 24.05
N SER A 256 5.84 -0.33 24.80
CA SER A 256 4.51 -0.37 25.45
C SER A 256 3.40 -0.43 24.41
N LEU A 257 2.29 -1.09 24.77
CA LEU A 257 1.13 -1.23 23.88
C LEU A 257 0.62 0.12 23.33
N PRO A 258 0.47 1.20 24.13
CA PRO A 258 0.04 2.51 23.60
C PRO A 258 0.98 3.08 22.53
N ARG A 259 2.29 2.84 22.66
CA ARG A 259 3.28 3.26 21.66
C ARG A 259 3.18 2.45 20.37
N LEU A 260 2.81 1.17 20.45
CA LEU A 260 2.53 0.32 19.29
C LEU A 260 1.22 0.74 18.60
N GLU A 261 0.16 1.01 19.36
CA GLU A 261 -1.11 1.54 18.84
C GLU A 261 -0.88 2.87 18.10
N LEU A 262 -0.06 3.78 18.66
CA LEU A 262 0.34 5.02 17.99
C LEU A 262 1.15 4.76 16.70
N CYS A 263 1.91 3.68 16.63
CA CYS A 263 2.59 3.27 15.41
C CYS A 263 1.61 2.73 14.36
N GLY A 264 0.56 2.01 14.77
CA GLY A 264 -0.59 1.64 13.93
C GLY A 264 -1.29 2.87 13.34
N ALA A 265 -1.60 3.85 14.18
CA ALA A 265 -2.20 5.12 13.75
C ALA A 265 -1.31 5.89 12.75
N LEU A 266 0.00 5.98 13.01
CA LEU A 266 0.93 6.61 12.06
C LEU A 266 1.06 5.82 10.75
N LEU A 267 1.01 4.48 10.81
CA LEU A 267 1.00 3.64 9.61
C LEU A 267 -0.26 3.92 8.78
N LEU A 268 -1.41 4.07 9.45
CA LEU A 268 -2.70 4.31 8.82
C LEU A 268 -2.75 5.62 8.05
N VAL A 269 -2.34 6.75 8.65
CA VAL A 269 -2.35 8.05 7.92
C VAL A 269 -1.43 8.06 6.72
N LYS A 270 -0.29 7.39 6.80
CA LYS A 270 0.64 7.26 5.66
C LYS A 270 0.04 6.39 4.56
N LEU A 271 -0.62 5.30 4.93
CA LEU A 271 -1.29 4.42 3.99
C LEU A 271 -2.46 5.15 3.32
N MET A 272 -3.19 5.98 4.07
CA MET A 272 -4.28 6.80 3.56
C MET A 272 -3.77 7.84 2.56
N ASP A 273 -2.75 8.63 2.91
CA ASP A 273 -2.13 9.61 2.01
C ASP A 273 -1.63 8.96 0.71
N PHE A 274 -0.95 7.81 0.83
CA PHE A 274 -0.54 7.01 -0.33
C PHE A 274 -1.75 6.57 -1.18
N THR A 275 -2.80 6.05 -0.55
CA THR A 275 -4.00 5.55 -1.24
C THR A 275 -4.73 6.67 -1.99
N CYS A 276 -4.88 7.84 -1.36
CA CYS A 276 -5.49 9.02 -1.98
C CYS A 276 -4.73 9.43 -3.26
N LYS A 277 -3.39 9.50 -3.18
CA LYS A 277 -2.53 9.85 -4.31
C LYS A 277 -2.55 8.78 -5.41
N ALA A 278 -2.54 7.50 -5.02
CA ALA A 278 -2.49 6.37 -5.94
C ALA A 278 -3.79 6.21 -6.74
N LEU A 279 -4.96 6.34 -6.09
CA LEU A 279 -6.26 6.23 -6.75
C LEU A 279 -6.49 7.33 -7.78
N ASN A 280 -5.95 8.55 -7.52
CA ASN A 280 -6.14 9.72 -8.39
C ASN A 280 -7.63 9.94 -8.75
N TYR A 281 -8.50 9.77 -7.75
CA TYR A 281 -9.95 9.92 -7.83
C TYR A 281 -10.41 10.89 -6.75
N PRO A 282 -11.44 11.74 -6.98
CA PRO A 282 -11.95 12.66 -5.98
C PRO A 282 -12.46 11.91 -4.74
N ILE A 283 -11.89 12.23 -3.57
CA ILE A 283 -12.29 11.63 -2.29
C ILE A 283 -13.06 12.70 -1.51
N SER A 284 -14.32 12.44 -1.21
CA SER A 284 -15.16 13.43 -0.53
C SER A 284 -14.87 13.49 0.97
N GLN A 285 -14.52 12.35 1.59
CA GLN A 285 -14.22 12.24 3.02
C GLN A 285 -13.18 11.15 3.29
N ALA A 286 -12.29 11.41 4.24
CA ALA A 286 -11.37 10.42 4.81
C ALA A 286 -11.47 10.46 6.34
N GLN A 287 -11.81 9.33 6.96
CA GLN A 287 -11.98 9.20 8.42
C GLN A 287 -11.09 8.07 8.96
N PHE A 288 -10.67 8.19 10.22
CA PHE A 288 -9.74 7.28 10.87
C PHE A 288 -10.34 6.73 12.16
N TYR A 289 -10.13 5.44 12.42
CA TYR A 289 -10.67 4.74 13.58
C TYR A 289 -9.58 3.96 14.32
N THR A 290 -9.64 4.03 15.66
CA THR A 290 -8.84 3.22 16.58
C THR A 290 -9.65 2.97 17.85
N ASP A 291 -9.39 1.86 18.51
CA ASP A 291 -9.92 1.50 19.83
C ASP A 291 -9.09 2.07 21.00
N SER A 292 -7.92 2.66 20.71
CA SER A 292 -7.07 3.27 21.73
C SER A 292 -7.48 4.71 22.04
N THR A 293 -8.19 4.87 23.15
CA THR A 293 -8.52 6.19 23.72
C THR A 293 -7.28 7.01 24.10
N ILE A 294 -6.18 6.34 24.48
CA ILE A 294 -4.89 6.97 24.76
C ILE A 294 -4.33 7.61 23.48
N VAL A 295 -4.33 6.87 22.37
CA VAL A 295 -3.86 7.38 21.08
C VAL A 295 -4.73 8.54 20.59
N LEU A 296 -6.05 8.44 20.71
CA LEU A 296 -6.97 9.54 20.37
C LEU A 296 -6.67 10.81 21.20
N SER A 297 -6.44 10.64 22.50
CA SER A 297 -6.06 11.74 23.41
C SER A 297 -4.72 12.37 23.02
N TRP A 298 -3.74 11.54 22.62
CA TRP A 298 -2.45 12.00 22.12
C TRP A 298 -2.55 12.78 20.82
N ILE A 299 -3.35 12.31 19.86
CA ILE A 299 -3.58 12.94 18.56
C ILE A 299 -4.37 14.25 18.71
N GLY A 300 -5.33 14.29 19.64
CA GLY A 300 -6.14 15.47 19.93
C GLY A 300 -5.38 16.62 20.60
N SER A 301 -4.20 16.36 21.17
CA SER A 301 -3.40 17.39 21.85
C SER A 301 -2.17 17.79 21.04
N HIS A 302 -1.62 18.98 21.30
CA HIS A 302 -0.42 19.46 20.62
C HIS A 302 0.80 18.55 20.91
N ALA A 303 1.58 18.23 19.86
CA ALA A 303 2.70 17.29 19.94
C ALA A 303 3.76 17.64 21.01
N SER A 304 3.95 18.92 21.33
CA SER A 304 4.94 19.37 22.33
C SER A 304 4.63 18.90 23.76
N ARG A 305 3.38 18.52 24.05
CA ARG A 305 2.95 18.00 25.35
C ARG A 305 3.60 16.65 25.68
N TRP A 306 4.04 15.90 24.65
CA TRP A 306 4.47 14.52 24.80
C TRP A 306 5.99 14.37 24.80
N LYS A 307 6.47 13.27 25.40
CA LYS A 307 7.86 12.83 25.28
C LYS A 307 8.22 12.51 23.83
N THR A 308 9.51 12.58 23.50
CA THR A 308 10.04 12.64 22.13
C THR A 308 9.51 11.55 21.19
N PHE A 309 9.32 10.31 21.67
CA PHE A 309 8.79 9.22 20.85
C PHE A 309 7.36 9.48 20.35
N VAL A 310 6.49 9.93 21.26
CA VAL A 310 5.08 10.22 20.99
C VAL A 310 4.95 11.53 20.24
N ALA A 311 5.64 12.59 20.69
CA ALA A 311 5.66 13.90 20.06
C ALA A 311 5.99 13.83 18.56
N ASN A 312 7.06 13.12 18.20
CA ASN A 312 7.51 13.00 16.81
C ASN A 312 6.49 12.26 15.91
N ARG A 313 5.69 11.35 16.47
CA ARG A 313 4.68 10.59 15.73
C ARG A 313 3.37 11.36 15.64
N VAL A 314 2.93 11.96 16.74
CA VAL A 314 1.76 12.84 16.80
C VAL A 314 1.92 14.01 15.84
N ALA A 315 3.10 14.68 15.82
CA ALA A 315 3.37 15.75 14.86
C ALA A 315 3.21 15.28 13.41
N LYS A 316 3.72 14.09 13.06
CA LYS A 316 3.55 13.50 11.72
C LYS A 316 2.09 13.17 11.41
N ILE A 317 1.34 12.63 12.36
CA ILE A 317 -0.10 12.35 12.20
C ILE A 317 -0.85 13.66 11.94
N GLN A 318 -0.57 14.69 12.72
CA GLN A 318 -1.19 16.02 12.60
C GLN A 318 -0.80 16.75 11.31
N THR A 319 0.34 16.43 10.69
CA THR A 319 0.69 16.95 9.35
C THR A 319 -0.11 16.31 8.20
N LEU A 320 -0.67 15.12 8.40
CA LEU A 320 -1.36 14.33 7.37
C LEU A 320 -2.87 14.18 7.62
N SER A 321 -3.35 14.56 8.81
CA SER A 321 -4.74 14.42 9.22
C SER A 321 -5.11 15.46 10.27
N SER A 322 -6.39 15.84 10.33
CA SER A 322 -6.97 16.64 11.41
C SER A 322 -7.46 15.74 12.54
N ALA A 323 -7.34 16.21 13.79
CA ALA A 323 -7.90 15.51 14.96
C ALA A 323 -9.41 15.25 14.84
N THR A 324 -10.15 16.10 14.13
CA THR A 324 -11.60 15.94 13.89
C THR A 324 -11.95 14.76 12.98
N GLN A 325 -10.98 14.17 12.29
CA GLN A 325 -11.16 13.00 11.43
C GLN A 325 -10.97 11.67 12.19
N TRP A 326 -10.55 11.73 13.46
CA TRP A 326 -10.25 10.55 14.26
C TRP A 326 -11.39 10.22 15.21
N HIS A 327 -11.80 8.97 15.21
CA HIS A 327 -12.94 8.47 15.97
C HIS A 327 -12.57 7.21 16.74
N HIS A 328 -13.24 7.03 17.88
CA HIS A 328 -13.15 5.79 18.63
C HIS A 328 -14.03 4.71 18.00
N ILE A 329 -13.57 3.47 18.02
CA ILE A 329 -14.37 2.28 17.70
C ILE A 329 -14.09 1.19 18.73
N SER A 330 -15.07 0.37 19.09
CA SER A 330 -14.81 -0.78 19.95
C SER A 330 -13.93 -1.81 19.23
N GLY A 331 -13.04 -2.49 19.96
CA GLY A 331 -12.18 -3.53 19.38
C GLY A 331 -12.95 -4.65 18.66
N SER A 332 -14.15 -5.00 19.14
CA SER A 332 -15.01 -6.01 18.50
C SER A 332 -15.59 -5.56 17.15
N ALA A 333 -15.69 -4.25 16.91
CA ALA A 333 -16.12 -3.67 15.63
C ALA A 333 -14.93 -3.20 14.78
N ASN A 334 -13.69 -3.30 15.29
CA ASN A 334 -12.48 -2.90 14.60
C ASN A 334 -11.96 -4.04 13.72
N PRO A 335 -12.02 -3.94 12.38
CA PRO A 335 -11.52 -5.00 11.51
C PRO A 335 -10.00 -5.21 11.65
N ALA A 336 -9.23 -4.18 12.04
CA ALA A 336 -7.78 -4.30 12.18
C ALA A 336 -7.36 -5.31 13.27
N ASP A 337 -8.22 -5.57 14.27
CA ASP A 337 -7.99 -6.56 15.34
C ASP A 337 -7.84 -8.00 14.82
N ILE A 338 -8.54 -8.34 13.73
CA ILE A 338 -8.43 -9.66 13.09
C ILE A 338 -6.99 -9.91 12.61
N ALA A 339 -6.37 -8.88 12.04
CA ALA A 339 -5.03 -8.99 11.45
C ALA A 339 -3.90 -8.85 12.48
N THR A 340 -4.13 -8.32 13.67
CA THR A 340 -3.13 -8.25 14.75
C THR A 340 -3.07 -9.53 15.59
N ARG A 341 -4.16 -10.30 15.63
CA ARG A 341 -4.26 -11.58 16.37
C ARG A 341 -3.85 -12.80 15.54
N GLY A 342 -4.08 -12.74 14.22
CA GLY A 342 -3.91 -13.87 13.31
C GLY A 342 -5.09 -14.85 13.41
N VAL A 343 -5.70 -15.15 12.28
CA VAL A 343 -6.86 -16.06 12.17
C VAL A 343 -6.63 -17.05 11.04
N SER A 344 -7.30 -18.21 11.09
CA SER A 344 -7.30 -19.16 9.98
C SER A 344 -7.99 -18.57 8.75
N SER A 345 -7.65 -19.08 7.57
CA SER A 345 -8.18 -18.66 6.28
C SER A 345 -9.70 -18.84 6.20
N SER A 346 -10.24 -19.90 6.81
CA SER A 346 -11.68 -20.16 6.88
C SER A 346 -12.43 -19.12 7.73
N THR A 347 -11.88 -18.74 8.89
CA THR A 347 -12.46 -17.70 9.75
C THR A 347 -12.31 -16.32 9.12
N LEU A 348 -11.20 -16.06 8.43
CA LEU A 348 -10.94 -14.79 7.76
C LEU A 348 -12.03 -14.45 6.74
N LEU A 349 -12.46 -15.42 5.94
CA LEU A 349 -13.51 -15.29 4.93
C LEU A 349 -14.84 -14.79 5.49
N THR A 350 -15.22 -15.24 6.68
CA THR A 350 -16.49 -14.88 7.34
C THR A 350 -16.36 -13.73 8.34
N SER A 351 -15.15 -13.20 8.51
CA SER A 351 -14.86 -12.15 9.49
C SER A 351 -15.20 -10.76 8.98
N ILE A 352 -15.28 -9.79 9.90
CA ILE A 352 -15.44 -8.36 9.60
C ILE A 352 -14.33 -7.79 8.69
N TRP A 353 -13.20 -8.50 8.54
CA TRP A 353 -12.12 -8.09 7.64
C TRP A 353 -12.57 -8.00 6.18
N PHE A 354 -13.24 -9.05 5.68
CA PHE A 354 -13.77 -9.10 4.31
C PHE A 354 -15.27 -8.81 4.23
N CYS A 355 -16.05 -9.13 5.28
CA CYS A 355 -17.47 -8.81 5.33
C CYS A 355 -17.74 -7.33 5.64
N VAL A 356 -16.71 -6.57 6.06
CA VAL A 356 -16.75 -5.15 6.37
C VAL A 356 -17.59 -4.83 7.63
N PRO A 357 -17.25 -3.79 8.42
CA PRO A 357 -18.12 -3.32 9.50
C PRO A 357 -19.51 -2.86 9.00
N LYS A 358 -20.58 -3.37 9.63
CA LYS A 358 -21.97 -3.13 9.20
C LYS A 358 -22.34 -1.64 9.10
N PHE A 359 -21.86 -0.83 10.04
CA PHE A 359 -22.17 0.60 10.07
C PHE A 359 -21.70 1.36 8.82
N LEU A 360 -20.72 0.84 8.08
CA LEU A 360 -20.28 1.46 6.83
C LEU A 360 -21.33 1.37 5.71
N HIS A 361 -22.32 0.49 5.83
CA HIS A 361 -23.48 0.42 4.94
C HIS A 361 -24.61 1.39 5.33
N GLU A 362 -24.53 2.02 6.49
CA GLU A 362 -25.53 2.97 6.96
C GLU A 362 -25.36 4.35 6.30
N THR A 363 -26.30 5.25 6.60
CA THR A 363 -26.28 6.63 6.11
C THR A 363 -25.12 7.41 6.74
N PHE A 364 -24.37 8.12 5.91
CA PHE A 364 -23.28 8.99 6.36
C PHE A 364 -23.81 10.43 6.57
N PRO A 365 -23.36 11.20 7.59
CA PRO A 365 -22.36 10.85 8.59
C PRO A 365 -22.88 9.86 9.64
N PHE A 366 -22.01 8.98 10.11
CA PHE A 366 -22.36 7.98 11.12
C PHE A 366 -22.55 8.64 12.49
N GLN A 367 -23.50 8.14 13.28
CA GLN A 367 -23.56 8.49 14.69
C GLN A 367 -22.34 7.89 15.37
N THR A 368 -21.41 8.75 15.78
CA THR A 368 -20.24 8.35 16.56
C THR A 368 -20.44 8.85 17.97
N ASP A 369 -20.16 7.99 18.96
CA ASP A 369 -19.99 8.46 20.32
C ASP A 369 -18.77 9.39 20.30
N SER A 370 -19.02 10.70 20.41
CA SER A 370 -17.95 11.69 20.44
C SER A 370 -17.06 11.40 21.66
N PHE A 371 -15.89 10.81 21.41
CA PHE A 371 -14.88 10.64 22.44
C PHE A 371 -14.37 12.02 22.83
N VAL A 372 -14.76 12.48 24.01
CA VAL A 372 -14.18 13.66 24.65
C VAL A 372 -13.09 13.13 25.59
N PRO A 373 -11.80 13.44 25.33
CA PRO A 373 -10.73 13.04 26.24
C PRO A 373 -11.01 13.60 27.63
N THR A 374 -11.13 12.75 28.64
CA THR A 374 -11.14 13.19 30.04
C THR A 374 -9.77 13.76 30.38
N LEU A 375 -9.65 15.09 30.38
CA LEU A 375 -8.43 15.84 30.69
C LEU A 375 -7.89 15.65 32.13
N ASN A 376 -8.60 14.90 32.97
CA ASN A 376 -8.34 14.81 34.42
C ASN A 376 -7.38 13.69 34.83
N ASP A 377 -7.11 12.70 33.95
CA ASP A 377 -6.16 11.63 34.24
C ASP A 377 -4.79 11.93 33.62
N ALA A 378 -3.72 11.70 34.37
CA ALA A 378 -2.36 11.86 33.87
C ALA A 378 -2.10 10.89 32.70
N LEU A 379 -2.12 11.40 31.47
CA LEU A 379 -1.89 10.58 30.28
C LEU A 379 -0.44 10.09 30.24
N PRO A 380 -0.19 8.83 29.80
CA PRO A 380 1.16 8.33 29.66
C PRO A 380 1.99 9.20 28.72
N GLU A 381 3.30 9.28 28.96
CA GLU A 381 4.26 10.02 28.13
C GLU A 381 4.10 11.55 28.12
N GLU A 382 3.29 12.12 29.01
CA GLU A 382 3.24 13.58 29.20
C GLU A 382 4.59 14.13 29.72
N ARG A 383 5.01 15.28 29.19
CA ARG A 383 6.14 16.05 29.70
C ARG A 383 5.67 16.87 30.89
N TYR A 384 6.25 16.63 32.06
CA TYR A 384 6.06 17.52 33.21
C TYR A 384 6.87 18.79 33.01
N CYS A 385 6.19 19.94 33.04
CA CYS A 385 6.87 21.22 33.14
C CYS A 385 7.32 21.40 34.60
N THR A 386 8.59 21.20 34.89
CA THR A 386 9.14 21.51 36.21
C THR A 386 9.36 23.01 36.28
N LEU A 387 8.48 23.74 36.96
CA LEU A 387 8.73 25.15 37.28
C LEU A 387 9.89 25.21 38.27
N GLN A 388 11.09 25.55 37.80
CA GLN A 388 12.18 25.92 38.69
C GLN A 388 11.99 27.39 39.10
N SER A 389 11.73 27.62 40.39
CA SER A 389 11.84 28.95 40.98
C SER A 389 13.32 29.28 41.15
N ILE A 390 13.85 30.16 40.29
CA ILE A 390 15.16 30.77 40.55
C ILE A 390 14.92 31.87 41.58
N ILE A 391 15.27 31.61 42.84
CA ILE A 391 15.37 32.67 43.85
C ILE A 391 16.63 33.48 43.48
N VAL A 392 16.45 34.64 42.87
CA VAL A 392 17.53 35.61 42.67
C VAL A 392 17.78 36.29 44.02
N PRO A 393 18.95 36.14 44.66
CA PRO A 393 19.28 36.92 45.84
C PRO A 393 19.50 38.37 45.41
N ASN A 394 18.61 39.27 45.83
CA ASN A 394 18.89 40.71 45.74
C ASN A 394 20.00 41.04 46.74
N HIS A 395 21.24 41.15 46.24
CA HIS A 395 22.30 41.85 46.96
C HIS A 395 22.27 43.33 46.56
N LEU A 396 21.36 44.08 47.18
CA LEU A 396 21.52 45.52 47.40
C LEU A 396 21.18 45.78 48.87
N PRO A 397 22.08 46.43 49.64
CA PRO A 397 21.83 46.75 51.04
C PRO A 397 20.86 47.93 51.10
N ASP A 398 19.73 47.77 51.79
CA ASP A 398 18.86 48.88 52.19
C ASP A 398 18.65 48.81 53.71
N GLU A 399 18.85 49.95 54.38
CA GLU A 399 19.05 50.11 55.83
C GLU A 399 17.80 49.87 56.72
N SER A 400 16.75 49.23 56.22
CA SER A 400 15.54 49.01 57.01
C SER A 400 14.99 47.59 56.89
N GLY A 401 15.73 46.62 57.45
CA GLY A 401 15.25 45.47 58.21
C GLY A 401 14.04 44.64 57.72
N SER A 402 13.62 44.70 56.46
CA SER A 402 12.41 44.03 55.98
C SER A 402 12.67 43.31 54.65
N ARG A 403 12.80 41.98 54.70
CA ARG A 403 12.97 41.12 53.53
C ARG A 403 11.64 40.98 52.79
N LYS A 404 11.46 41.69 51.67
CA LYS A 404 10.43 41.37 50.68
C LYS A 404 11.01 40.44 49.62
N LEU A 405 10.51 39.22 49.55
CA LEU A 405 10.77 38.27 48.46
C LEU A 405 9.86 38.63 47.29
N ASN A 406 10.43 39.11 46.18
CA ASN A 406 9.71 39.22 44.91
C ASN A 406 10.01 37.97 44.08
N CYS A 407 9.05 37.06 43.96
CA CYS A 407 9.15 35.91 43.07
C CYS A 407 8.89 36.36 41.63
N ILE A 408 9.89 36.29 40.76
CA ILE A 408 9.72 36.47 39.31
C ILE A 408 9.63 35.08 38.68
N TRP A 409 8.51 34.80 38.00
CA TRP A 409 8.31 33.56 37.25
C TRP A 409 8.84 33.74 35.83
N LEU A 410 9.88 33.00 35.45
CA LEU A 410 10.34 32.91 34.06
C LEU A 410 10.31 31.45 33.59
N PRO A 411 9.71 31.14 32.42
CA PRO A 411 9.75 29.80 31.87
C PRO A 411 11.14 29.51 31.27
N SER A 412 11.89 28.59 31.86
CA SER A 412 13.13 28.06 31.30
C SER A 412 12.87 26.75 30.56
N PHE A 413 13.12 26.71 29.26
CA PHE A 413 13.14 25.48 28.46
C PHE A 413 14.55 24.87 28.51
N GLU A 414 14.78 23.88 29.37
CA GLU A 414 15.98 23.02 29.27
C GLU A 414 15.71 21.84 28.32
N VAL A 415 16.48 21.78 27.24
CA VAL A 415 16.58 20.62 26.35
C VAL A 415 17.69 19.72 26.92
N ARG A 416 17.34 18.50 27.33
CA ARG A 416 18.30 17.40 27.49
C ARG A 416 18.02 16.29 26.49
#